data_AF-A0A0N8WAI3-F1
#
_entry.id   AF-A0A0N8WAI3-F1
#
_cell.length_a   1.000
_cell.length_b   1.000
_cell.length_c   1.000
_cell.angle_alpha   90.00
_cell.angle_beta   90.00
_cell.angle_gamma   90.00
#
_symmetry.space_group_name_H-M   'P 1'
#
loop_
_entity.id
_entity.type
_entity.pdbx_description
1 polymer ?
#
loop_
_entity_poly.entity_id
_entity_poly.type
_entity_poly.pdbx_seq_one_letter_code
_entity_poly.pdbx_strand_id
1 'polypeptide(L)'
;MKTIIFISILISLISTIYTQTITWSKVYGTSEFNEHATRIKQLQNGDYIVMGTNDSGVQLLKIDSFGDSIWSKKYSIDNMIPDIELGINNNYIIATTKYYTVDTSALYVLWVDENGDSVKSNSYFISYNTNFILDVPRDIDKTSDSCYVIVGRTSLYACHDGFIIKINDDGDSLWTSFSYLDDMDFRSVVEGSDGCYLTAIDGHPHYSVEKFDSLGQHQSVLCSLGGFVTHIEMLADSNFVYRSWAGPVVKINENLDTIWTRPGIGCGDVAPCSDGGFVVTGSCNNDLFLTKFNTDGDSLWTVTYGGGGVDVGRCVEQTSDGGFIICGSTTSYGTGSADFYIIKTDSAGYALGVEEELYSEIVHSNGFMVEYLFSGSVKISFFSTLTDDLALKLYDVTGREIESSYTTKTENNRTCLVIRNLNRGVYFFRIEGENRSYQGKFTIITDG
;
A
#
# COMPACT_ATOMS: atom_id res chain seq x y z
N MET A 1 44.95 16.03 49.91
CA MET A 1 44.49 14.91 49.04
C MET A 1 42.98 14.73 49.25
N LYS A 2 42.16 15.62 48.71
CA LYS A 2 40.68 15.55 48.70
C LYS A 2 40.17 16.46 47.58
N THR A 3 40.25 15.96 46.36
CA THR A 3 39.57 16.54 45.20
C THR A 3 39.38 15.40 44.21
N ILE A 4 38.27 15.43 43.49
CA ILE A 4 37.84 14.48 42.45
C ILE A 4 37.08 13.27 43.02
N ILE A 5 35.75 13.40 43.04
CA ILE A 5 34.71 12.45 42.59
C ILE A 5 33.38 13.18 42.87
N PHE A 6 33.00 14.14 42.01
CA PHE A 6 31.64 14.70 41.99
C PHE A 6 31.27 15.33 40.63
N ILE A 7 31.97 14.95 39.56
CA ILE A 7 31.67 15.38 38.17
C ILE A 7 31.75 14.15 37.23
N SER A 8 31.14 13.04 37.64
CA SER A 8 31.00 11.87 36.75
C SER A 8 29.61 11.24 36.78
N ILE A 9 28.69 11.75 37.62
CA ILE A 9 27.30 11.28 37.68
C ILE A 9 26.33 12.29 37.02
N LEU A 10 26.77 13.52 36.74
CA LEU A 10 25.94 14.53 36.05
C LEU A 10 26.16 14.58 34.52
N ILE A 11 27.13 13.85 33.97
CA ILE A 11 27.39 13.78 32.51
C ILE A 11 26.91 12.44 31.90
N SER A 12 26.59 11.42 32.70
CA SER A 12 25.95 10.18 32.17
C SER A 12 24.41 10.22 32.18
N LEU A 13 23.81 11.38 32.44
CA LEU A 13 22.36 11.60 32.36
C LEU A 13 21.96 12.54 31.20
N ILE A 14 22.87 12.75 30.24
CA ILE A 14 22.62 13.49 29.00
C ILE A 14 23.25 12.71 27.83
N SER A 15 22.64 11.59 27.42
CA SER A 15 22.77 11.05 26.03
C SER A 15 21.86 9.86 25.76
N THR A 16 20.60 9.92 26.21
CA THR A 16 19.52 9.15 25.56
C THR A 16 18.24 9.94 25.75
N ILE A 17 18.18 11.11 25.10
CA ILE A 17 16.89 11.54 24.60
C ILE A 17 16.60 10.50 23.52
N TYR A 18 15.83 9.45 23.87
CA TYR A 18 15.05 8.80 22.84
C TYR A 18 14.28 9.94 22.19
N THR A 19 14.65 10.31 20.97
CA THR A 19 13.78 11.14 20.14
C THR A 19 12.49 10.36 20.09
N GLN A 20 11.51 10.75 20.91
CA GLN A 20 10.20 10.12 20.87
C GLN A 20 9.73 10.31 19.44
N THR A 21 9.49 9.20 18.75
CA THR A 21 8.86 9.22 17.45
C THR A 21 7.55 9.96 17.62
N ILE A 22 7.37 11.04 16.88
CA ILE A 22 6.11 11.79 16.90
C ILE A 22 5.10 10.91 16.17
N THR A 23 4.02 10.57 16.87
CA THR A 23 2.92 9.76 16.35
C THR A 23 1.59 10.44 16.64
N TRP A 24 0.64 10.26 15.73
CA TRP A 24 -0.67 10.88 15.79
C TRP A 24 -1.60 10.27 14.74
N SER A 25 -2.90 10.37 14.96
CA SER A 25 -3.91 10.22 13.93
C SER A 25 -4.79 11.45 13.86
N LYS A 26 -5.11 11.89 12.65
CA LYS A 26 -5.89 13.09 12.41
C LYS A 26 -6.83 12.91 11.24
N VAL A 27 -7.97 13.58 11.35
CA VAL A 27 -9.03 13.60 10.35
C VAL A 27 -9.09 14.99 9.76
N TYR A 28 -9.12 15.08 8.43
CA TYR A 28 -9.18 16.33 7.71
C TYR A 28 -10.31 16.24 6.70
N GLY A 29 -11.22 17.20 6.74
CA GLY A 29 -12.37 17.19 5.88
C GLY A 29 -13.40 18.19 6.35
N THR A 30 -14.50 18.26 5.62
CA THR A 30 -15.58 19.20 5.88
C THR A 30 -16.92 18.48 5.82
N SER A 31 -17.94 19.04 6.46
CA SER A 31 -19.26 18.41 6.56
C SER A 31 -20.01 18.19 5.24
N GLU A 32 -19.45 18.60 4.10
CA GLU A 32 -20.16 18.73 2.83
C GLU A 32 -19.71 17.76 1.73
N PHE A 33 -18.72 16.88 1.96
CA PHE A 33 -18.15 16.09 0.85
C PHE A 33 -17.80 14.63 1.19
N ASN A 34 -17.62 13.83 0.14
CA ASN A 34 -16.96 12.54 0.19
C ASN A 34 -15.47 12.73 -0.14
N GLU A 35 -14.63 12.85 0.89
CA GLU A 35 -13.22 13.20 0.79
C GLU A 35 -12.34 11.95 0.95
N HIS A 36 -11.45 11.73 0.00
CA HIS A 36 -10.54 10.58 -0.02
C HIS A 36 -9.10 11.02 -0.20
N ALA A 37 -8.25 10.86 0.82
CA ALA A 37 -6.81 11.01 0.62
C ALA A 37 -6.29 9.80 -0.16
N THR A 38 -5.65 10.06 -1.28
CA THR A 38 -5.18 9.04 -2.24
C THR A 38 -3.68 8.84 -2.18
N ARG A 39 -2.92 9.90 -1.87
CA ARG A 39 -1.46 9.92 -1.86
C ARG A 39 -0.91 10.81 -0.76
N ILE A 40 0.23 10.42 -0.22
CA ILE A 40 0.98 11.18 0.77
C ILE A 40 2.47 11.04 0.49
N LYS A 41 3.21 12.14 0.61
CA LYS A 41 4.67 12.16 0.46
C LYS A 41 5.32 12.89 1.64
N GLN A 42 6.35 12.30 2.25
CA GLN A 42 7.16 13.01 3.24
C GLN A 42 8.14 13.99 2.58
N LEU A 43 8.16 15.23 3.06
CA LEU A 43 9.07 16.29 2.62
C LEU A 43 10.41 16.21 3.36
N GLN A 44 11.47 16.78 2.79
CA GLN A 44 12.82 16.76 3.38
C GLN A 44 12.91 17.41 4.77
N ASN A 45 12.01 18.34 5.08
CA ASN A 45 11.94 19.00 6.38
C ASN A 45 11.11 18.21 7.42
N GLY A 46 10.56 17.04 7.06
CA GLY A 46 9.73 16.19 7.92
C GLY A 46 8.23 16.49 7.87
N ASP A 47 7.81 17.52 7.12
CA ASP A 47 6.40 17.81 6.84
C ASP A 47 5.85 16.83 5.79
N TYR A 48 4.55 16.93 5.48
CA TYR A 48 3.90 16.06 4.50
C TYR A 48 3.06 16.87 3.52
N ILE A 49 3.05 16.41 2.28
CA ILE A 49 2.05 16.82 1.29
C ILE A 49 1.09 15.67 1.05
N VAL A 50 -0.20 15.97 1.10
CA VAL A 50 -1.28 15.00 0.93
C VAL A 50 -2.13 15.44 -0.23
N MET A 51 -2.39 14.50 -1.12
CA MET A 51 -3.35 14.68 -2.18
C MET A 51 -4.56 13.79 -1.93
N GLY A 52 -5.73 14.35 -2.21
CA GLY A 52 -6.96 13.60 -2.22
C GLY A 52 -7.97 14.20 -3.18
N THR A 53 -9.10 13.52 -3.28
CA THR A 53 -10.22 13.94 -4.10
C THR A 53 -11.45 14.20 -3.25
N ASN A 54 -12.32 15.05 -3.75
CA ASN A 54 -13.68 15.26 -3.26
C ASN A 54 -14.62 15.51 -4.45
N ASP A 55 -15.91 15.73 -4.19
CA ASP A 55 -16.90 15.93 -5.27
C ASP A 55 -16.62 17.16 -6.14
N SER A 56 -15.74 18.07 -5.70
CA SER A 56 -15.36 19.31 -6.41
C SER A 56 -14.01 19.24 -7.15
N GLY A 57 -13.31 18.10 -7.10
CA GLY A 57 -12.04 17.87 -7.80
C GLY A 57 -10.92 17.41 -6.87
N VAL A 58 -9.70 17.85 -7.17
CA VAL A 58 -8.49 17.45 -6.44
C VAL A 58 -8.13 18.49 -5.39
N GLN A 59 -7.71 18.03 -4.22
CA GLN A 59 -7.27 18.85 -3.11
C GLN A 59 -5.85 18.47 -2.71
N LEU A 60 -5.01 19.48 -2.53
CA LEU A 60 -3.73 19.36 -1.85
C LEU A 60 -3.84 19.95 -0.45
N LEU A 61 -3.26 19.23 0.50
CA LEU A 61 -3.16 19.60 1.89
C LEU A 61 -1.71 19.45 2.33
N LYS A 62 -1.07 20.55 2.72
CA LYS A 62 0.24 20.51 3.37
C LYS A 62 0.04 20.53 4.88
N ILE A 63 0.66 19.56 5.56
CA ILE A 63 0.64 19.43 7.01
C ILE A 63 2.07 19.40 7.54
N ASP A 64 2.26 19.91 8.75
CA ASP A 64 3.56 19.84 9.41
C ASP A 64 3.85 18.42 9.96
N SER A 65 5.07 18.23 10.49
CA SER A 65 5.47 16.97 11.13
C SER A 65 4.57 16.49 12.30
N PHE A 66 3.79 17.39 12.91
CA PHE A 66 2.82 17.09 13.98
C PHE A 66 1.40 16.86 13.43
N GLY A 67 1.22 16.95 12.11
CA GLY A 67 -0.07 16.85 11.43
C GLY A 67 -0.94 18.10 11.59
N ASP A 68 -0.38 19.26 11.90
CA ASP A 68 -1.15 20.50 11.87
C ASP A 68 -1.18 21.06 10.45
N SER A 69 -2.36 21.51 10.01
CA SER A 69 -2.54 22.06 8.66
C SER A 69 -1.75 23.35 8.49
N ILE A 70 -0.89 23.38 7.47
CA ILE A 70 -0.15 24.58 7.06
C ILE A 70 -0.97 25.34 6.02
N TRP A 71 -1.40 24.64 4.97
CA TRP A 71 -2.28 25.19 3.93
C TRP A 71 -3.05 24.10 3.21
N SER A 72 -4.16 24.48 2.57
CA SER A 72 -4.94 23.63 1.68
C SER A 72 -5.30 24.39 0.41
N LYS A 73 -5.18 23.72 -0.74
CA LYS A 73 -5.50 24.26 -2.07
C LYS A 73 -6.40 23.28 -2.82
N LYS A 74 -7.41 23.82 -3.49
CA LYS A 74 -8.32 23.03 -4.34
C LYS A 74 -8.03 23.38 -5.80
N TYR A 75 -7.99 22.36 -6.64
CA TYR A 75 -7.82 22.49 -8.07
C TYR A 75 -9.08 21.95 -8.72
N SER A 76 -9.75 22.81 -9.51
CA SER A 76 -10.92 22.43 -10.30
C SER A 76 -10.49 21.64 -11.53
N ILE A 77 -9.97 20.44 -11.27
CA ILE A 77 -9.58 19.43 -12.24
C ILE A 77 -10.51 18.22 -12.08
N ASP A 78 -10.73 17.51 -13.17
CA ASP A 78 -11.72 16.44 -13.22
C ASP A 78 -11.29 15.26 -12.34
N ASN A 79 -12.27 14.68 -11.63
CA ASN A 79 -12.08 13.80 -10.46
C ASN A 79 -11.68 12.36 -10.83
N MET A 80 -10.57 12.17 -11.54
CA MET A 80 -10.09 10.84 -11.92
C MET A 80 -8.70 10.56 -11.35
N ILE A 81 -8.71 9.93 -10.16
CA ILE A 81 -7.60 9.21 -9.49
C ILE A 81 -6.22 9.78 -9.82
N PRO A 82 -5.91 11.01 -9.36
CA PRO A 82 -4.62 11.63 -9.62
C PRO A 82 -3.51 10.95 -8.83
N ASP A 83 -2.27 11.12 -9.31
CA ASP A 83 -1.06 10.83 -8.53
C ASP A 83 -0.17 12.08 -8.39
N ILE A 84 0.64 12.13 -7.33
CA ILE A 84 1.53 13.25 -6.97
C ILE A 84 2.93 12.74 -6.65
N GLU A 85 3.92 13.46 -7.17
CA GLU A 85 5.32 13.18 -6.89
C GLU A 85 6.12 14.44 -6.54
N LEU A 86 7.23 14.27 -5.82
CA LEU A 86 8.09 15.37 -5.41
C LEU A 86 8.94 15.85 -6.61
N GLY A 87 8.71 17.10 -7.00
CA GLY A 87 9.42 17.76 -8.09
C GLY A 87 10.84 18.20 -7.73
N ILE A 88 11.42 19.03 -8.57
CA ILE A 88 12.70 19.72 -8.32
C ILE A 88 12.42 21.00 -7.50
N ASN A 89 13.37 21.41 -6.65
CA ASN A 89 13.28 22.65 -5.85
C ASN A 89 12.03 22.75 -4.95
N ASN A 90 11.64 21.66 -4.28
CA ASN A 90 10.45 21.58 -3.41
C ASN A 90 9.10 21.80 -4.11
N ASN A 91 9.06 21.71 -5.45
CA ASN A 91 7.82 21.69 -6.20
C ASN A 91 7.12 20.33 -6.06
N TYR A 92 5.86 20.28 -6.43
CA TYR A 92 5.06 19.07 -6.55
C TYR A 92 4.57 18.91 -7.99
N ILE A 93 4.48 17.67 -8.44
CA ILE A 93 4.04 17.36 -9.80
C ILE A 93 2.85 16.43 -9.69
N ILE A 94 1.76 16.81 -10.34
CA ILE A 94 0.49 16.09 -10.27
C ILE A 94 0.16 15.60 -11.68
N ALA A 95 -0.08 14.30 -11.81
CA ALA A 95 -0.64 13.69 -13.01
C ALA A 95 -2.13 13.44 -12.80
N THR A 96 -2.96 13.96 -13.70
CA THR A 96 -4.43 13.84 -13.65
C THR A 96 -5.02 13.83 -15.06
N THR A 97 -6.31 13.56 -15.18
CA THR A 97 -7.06 13.77 -16.43
C THR A 97 -7.59 15.21 -16.50
N LYS A 98 -7.61 15.78 -17.71
CA LYS A 98 -8.33 17.02 -18.00
C LYS A 98 -9.24 16.85 -19.21
N TYR A 99 -10.52 17.16 -19.08
CA TYR A 99 -11.45 17.18 -20.20
C TYR A 99 -11.41 18.52 -20.95
N TYR A 100 -11.43 18.43 -22.27
CA TYR A 100 -11.54 19.56 -23.20
C TYR A 100 -12.90 19.62 -23.86
N THR A 101 -13.47 18.45 -24.12
CA THR A 101 -14.85 18.26 -24.60
C THR A 101 -15.44 17.03 -23.91
N VAL A 102 -16.71 16.73 -24.17
CA VAL A 102 -17.35 15.49 -23.68
C VAL A 102 -16.65 14.22 -24.18
N ASP A 103 -15.94 14.28 -25.30
CA ASP A 103 -15.34 13.11 -25.98
C ASP A 103 -13.81 13.20 -26.05
N THR A 104 -13.21 14.25 -25.46
CA THR A 104 -11.77 14.52 -25.55
C THR A 104 -11.21 14.88 -24.20
N SER A 105 -10.29 14.06 -23.72
CA SER A 105 -9.45 14.32 -22.56
C SER A 105 -7.98 14.18 -22.91
N ALA A 106 -7.11 14.56 -21.98
CA ALA A 106 -5.67 14.38 -22.08
C ALA A 106 -5.11 14.01 -20.70
N LEU A 107 -3.95 13.35 -20.71
CA LEU A 107 -3.05 13.37 -19.56
C LEU A 107 -2.65 14.82 -19.29
N TYR A 108 -2.98 15.32 -18.11
CA TYR A 108 -2.66 16.67 -17.66
C TYR A 108 -1.66 16.60 -16.52
N VAL A 109 -0.53 17.27 -16.70
CA VAL A 109 0.52 17.36 -15.69
C VAL A 109 0.62 18.80 -15.19
N LEU A 110 0.50 18.97 -13.88
CA LEU A 110 0.55 20.27 -13.21
C LEU A 110 1.78 20.34 -12.30
N TRP A 111 2.58 21.38 -12.48
CA TRP A 111 3.66 21.75 -11.55
C TRP A 111 3.14 22.79 -10.59
N VAL A 112 3.33 22.52 -9.31
CA VAL A 112 2.87 23.33 -8.18
C VAL A 112 4.08 23.68 -7.33
N ASP A 113 4.18 24.93 -6.88
CA ASP A 113 5.25 25.34 -5.98
C ASP A 113 5.03 24.87 -4.53
N GLU A 114 6.01 25.10 -3.67
CA GLU A 114 5.96 24.70 -2.26
C GLU A 114 4.79 25.29 -1.45
N ASN A 115 4.16 26.37 -1.96
CA ASN A 115 3.03 27.08 -1.38
C ASN A 115 1.68 26.63 -1.96
N GLY A 116 1.69 25.70 -2.91
CA GLY A 116 0.49 25.20 -3.56
C GLY A 116 0.00 26.08 -4.72
N ASP A 117 0.82 26.99 -5.25
CA ASP A 117 0.45 27.80 -6.41
C ASP A 117 0.89 27.12 -7.71
N SER A 118 0.00 27.11 -8.71
CA SER A 118 0.31 26.50 -10.01
C SER A 118 1.38 27.32 -10.76
N VAL A 119 2.47 26.67 -11.12
CA VAL A 119 3.60 27.29 -11.83
C VAL A 119 3.50 27.05 -13.34
N LYS A 120 3.19 25.81 -13.73
CA LYS A 120 3.15 25.37 -15.13
C LYS A 120 2.20 24.20 -15.28
N SER A 121 1.64 24.01 -16.47
CA SER A 121 0.93 22.78 -16.81
C SER A 121 1.08 22.40 -18.27
N ASN A 122 1.15 21.09 -18.54
CA ASN A 122 1.18 20.53 -19.89
C ASN A 122 0.07 19.49 -20.08
N SER A 123 -0.39 19.36 -21.31
CA SER A 123 -1.37 18.34 -21.70
C SER A 123 -0.79 17.46 -22.79
N TYR A 124 -0.86 16.15 -22.58
CA TYR A 124 -0.38 15.13 -23.49
C TYR A 124 -1.58 14.35 -24.00
N PHE A 125 -1.88 14.48 -25.29
CA PHE A 125 -2.93 13.72 -25.94
C PHE A 125 -2.33 12.38 -26.36
N ILE A 126 -2.53 11.35 -25.52
CA ILE A 126 -1.82 10.09 -25.67
C ILE A 126 -2.38 9.29 -26.85
N SER A 127 -3.70 9.30 -27.07
CA SER A 127 -4.32 8.59 -28.19
C SER A 127 -4.44 9.43 -29.48
N TYR A 128 -4.22 8.79 -30.64
CA TYR A 128 -4.23 9.40 -31.97
C TYR A 128 -5.54 9.22 -32.78
N ASN A 129 -6.59 8.59 -32.25
CA ASN A 129 -7.77 8.21 -33.07
C ASN A 129 -9.12 8.77 -32.58
N THR A 130 -9.94 9.26 -33.51
CA THR A 130 -10.83 10.41 -33.31
C THR A 130 -12.24 10.15 -32.74
N ASN A 131 -12.50 9.11 -31.94
CA ASN A 131 -13.84 8.91 -31.38
C ASN A 131 -13.80 8.39 -29.93
N PHE A 132 -14.16 9.24 -28.96
CA PHE A 132 -14.22 8.98 -27.51
C PHE A 132 -12.89 8.55 -26.87
N ILE A 133 -12.09 9.52 -26.41
CA ILE A 133 -10.80 9.25 -25.76
C ILE A 133 -10.84 9.69 -24.29
N LEU A 134 -10.64 8.72 -23.40
CA LEU A 134 -10.37 8.95 -22.00
C LEU A 134 -8.93 8.57 -21.63
N ASP A 135 -8.07 9.56 -21.39
CA ASP A 135 -6.69 9.36 -20.91
C ASP A 135 -6.68 9.47 -19.37
N VAL A 136 -6.50 8.34 -18.67
CA VAL A 136 -6.50 8.25 -17.20
C VAL A 136 -5.12 7.88 -16.70
N PRO A 137 -4.31 8.81 -16.16
CA PRO A 137 -3.12 8.43 -15.41
C PRO A 137 -3.52 7.67 -14.14
N ARG A 138 -2.61 6.81 -13.68
CA ARG A 138 -2.78 6.01 -12.47
C ARG A 138 -1.65 6.21 -11.48
N ASP A 139 -0.44 6.43 -12.00
CA ASP A 139 0.77 6.57 -11.19
C ASP A 139 1.79 7.47 -11.91
N ILE A 140 2.60 8.16 -11.11
CA ILE A 140 3.74 8.98 -11.53
C ILE A 140 4.90 8.73 -10.57
N ASP A 141 6.05 8.36 -11.12
CA ASP A 141 7.26 8.17 -10.33
C ASP A 141 8.41 9.02 -10.84
N LYS A 142 9.25 9.48 -9.91
CA LYS A 142 10.45 10.26 -10.21
C LYS A 142 11.60 9.33 -10.49
N THR A 143 12.16 9.49 -11.67
CA THR A 143 13.30 8.69 -12.13
C THR A 143 14.64 9.27 -11.67
N SER A 144 15.66 8.42 -11.59
CA SER A 144 17.02 8.73 -11.14
C SER A 144 17.74 9.80 -11.97
N ASP A 145 17.33 10.01 -13.23
CA ASP A 145 17.80 11.09 -14.10
C ASP A 145 17.04 12.41 -13.92
N SER A 146 16.25 12.54 -12.86
CA SER A 146 15.41 13.72 -12.54
C SER A 146 14.29 13.98 -13.56
N CYS A 147 13.90 12.97 -14.32
CA CYS A 147 12.68 12.96 -15.12
C CYS A 147 11.52 12.29 -14.36
N TYR A 148 10.36 12.18 -15.00
CA TYR A 148 9.19 11.50 -14.45
C TYR A 148 8.67 10.49 -15.45
N VAL A 149 8.25 9.32 -14.95
CA VAL A 149 7.53 8.32 -15.72
C VAL A 149 6.09 8.27 -15.22
N ILE A 150 5.14 8.29 -16.15
CA ILE A 150 3.71 8.29 -15.84
C ILE A 150 3.09 7.10 -16.56
N VAL A 151 2.25 6.35 -15.87
CA VAL A 151 1.48 5.27 -16.47
C VAL A 151 -0.01 5.47 -16.31
N GLY A 152 -0.77 4.82 -17.17
CA GLY A 152 -2.22 4.81 -17.06
C GLY A 152 -2.89 4.02 -18.17
N ARG A 153 -4.11 4.40 -18.49
CA ARG A 153 -4.89 3.82 -19.59
C ARG A 153 -5.48 4.89 -20.50
N THR A 154 -5.63 4.54 -21.75
CA THR A 154 -6.53 5.21 -22.69
C THR A 154 -7.78 4.35 -22.87
N SER A 155 -8.98 4.91 -22.95
CA SER A 155 -10.22 4.13 -23.14
C SER A 155 -10.92 4.52 -24.44
N LEU A 156 -11.23 3.50 -25.26
CA LEU A 156 -12.04 3.58 -26.49
C LEU A 156 -13.14 2.52 -26.41
N TYR A 157 -14.41 2.90 -26.28
CA TYR A 157 -15.59 2.01 -26.43
C TYR A 157 -15.48 0.59 -25.82
N ALA A 158 -14.99 0.48 -24.57
CA ALA A 158 -14.79 -0.75 -23.79
C ALA A 158 -13.50 -1.58 -24.05
N CYS A 159 -12.54 -1.05 -24.82
CA CYS A 159 -11.15 -1.53 -24.81
C CYS A 159 -10.23 -0.45 -24.21
N HIS A 160 -9.24 -0.88 -23.44
CA HIS A 160 -8.25 -0.02 -22.80
C HIS A 160 -6.87 -0.28 -23.38
N ASP A 161 -6.13 0.75 -23.78
CA ASP A 161 -4.71 0.61 -24.08
C ASP A 161 -3.92 1.22 -22.93
N GLY A 162 -3.12 0.39 -22.25
CA GLY A 162 -2.19 0.85 -21.22
C GLY A 162 -1.13 1.74 -21.85
N PHE A 163 -0.81 2.87 -21.23
CA PHE A 163 0.26 3.76 -21.69
C PHE A 163 1.33 3.94 -20.62
N ILE A 164 2.55 4.20 -21.09
CA ILE A 164 3.68 4.69 -20.30
C ILE A 164 4.32 5.85 -21.05
N ILE A 165 4.59 6.95 -20.36
CA ILE A 165 5.23 8.15 -20.92
C ILE A 165 6.32 8.63 -19.99
N LYS A 166 7.48 8.98 -20.56
CA LYS A 166 8.54 9.67 -19.83
C LYS A 166 8.59 11.14 -20.24
N ILE A 167 8.62 12.02 -19.24
CA ILE A 167 8.68 13.47 -19.41
C ILE A 167 9.84 14.05 -18.62
N ASN A 168 10.42 15.15 -19.09
CA ASN A 168 11.39 15.93 -18.31
C ASN A 168 10.68 16.99 -17.44
N ASP A 169 11.44 17.68 -16.58
CA ASP A 169 10.90 18.75 -15.72
C ASP A 169 10.42 19.98 -16.50
N ASP A 170 10.96 20.21 -17.71
CA ASP A 170 10.47 21.20 -18.67
C ASP A 170 9.14 20.80 -19.31
N GLY A 171 8.69 19.56 -19.08
CA GLY A 171 7.41 19.01 -19.54
C GLY A 171 7.44 18.61 -21.02
N ASP A 172 8.61 18.42 -21.59
CA ASP A 172 8.75 17.78 -22.88
C ASP A 172 8.61 16.26 -22.71
N SER A 173 7.84 15.64 -23.59
CA SER A 173 7.81 14.19 -23.72
C SER A 173 9.13 13.71 -24.33
N LEU A 174 9.81 12.81 -23.64
CA LEU A 174 11.02 12.15 -24.12
C LEU A 174 10.67 10.94 -24.99
N TRP A 175 9.68 10.16 -24.54
CA TRP A 175 9.09 9.05 -25.27
C TRP A 175 7.72 8.68 -24.68
N THR A 176 6.90 8.02 -25.50
CA THR A 176 5.61 7.42 -25.09
C THR A 176 5.51 6.03 -25.73
N SER A 177 5.06 5.07 -24.93
CA SER A 177 4.83 3.70 -25.36
C SER A 177 3.50 3.19 -24.84
N PHE A 178 3.05 2.08 -25.43
CA PHE A 178 1.77 1.44 -25.12
C PHE A 178 2.01 -0.02 -24.77
N SER A 179 1.07 -0.61 -24.05
CA SER A 179 1.06 -2.07 -23.88
C SER A 179 1.02 -2.75 -25.24
N TYR A 180 1.63 -3.93 -25.30
CA TYR A 180 1.51 -4.82 -26.46
C TYR A 180 0.19 -5.61 -26.46
N LEU A 181 -0.58 -5.56 -25.36
CA LEU A 181 -1.79 -6.32 -25.16
C LEU A 181 -3.02 -5.40 -25.19
N ASP A 182 -4.13 -5.89 -25.76
CA ASP A 182 -5.42 -5.19 -25.75
C ASP A 182 -6.07 -5.29 -24.36
N ASP A 183 -6.81 -4.25 -23.95
CA ASP A 183 -7.59 -4.17 -22.69
C ASP A 183 -6.73 -4.17 -21.40
N MET A 184 -5.74 -3.28 -21.37
CA MET A 184 -4.79 -3.12 -20.27
C MET A 184 -4.94 -1.77 -19.56
N ASP A 185 -4.82 -1.79 -18.23
CA ASP A 185 -4.81 -0.63 -17.35
C ASP A 185 -3.54 -0.67 -16.49
N PHE A 186 -2.56 0.18 -16.82
CA PHE A 186 -1.31 0.26 -16.07
C PHE A 186 -1.55 1.02 -14.78
N ARG A 187 -1.37 0.36 -13.63
CA ARG A 187 -1.79 0.85 -12.32
C ARG A 187 -0.71 1.50 -11.49
N SER A 188 0.53 1.04 -11.65
CA SER A 188 1.68 1.56 -10.92
C SER A 188 2.95 1.30 -11.71
N VAL A 189 3.95 2.18 -11.55
CA VAL A 189 5.23 2.09 -12.23
C VAL A 189 6.38 2.32 -11.27
N VAL A 190 7.48 1.61 -11.49
CA VAL A 190 8.71 1.80 -10.72
C VAL A 190 9.93 1.69 -11.63
N GLU A 191 10.95 2.53 -11.39
CA GLU A 191 12.24 2.42 -12.06
C GLU A 191 13.10 1.30 -11.44
N GLY A 192 13.64 0.45 -12.31
CA GLY A 192 14.55 -0.62 -11.94
C GLY A 192 16.02 -0.20 -11.91
N SER A 193 16.88 -1.09 -11.40
CA SER A 193 18.29 -0.77 -11.16
C SER A 193 19.13 -0.62 -12.44
N ASP A 194 18.65 -1.16 -13.56
CA ASP A 194 19.23 -1.06 -14.89
C ASP A 194 18.66 0.13 -15.71
N GLY A 195 17.83 0.96 -15.10
CA GLY A 195 17.10 2.06 -15.77
C GLY A 195 15.90 1.59 -16.58
N CYS A 196 15.44 0.36 -16.39
CA CYS A 196 14.17 -0.12 -16.93
C CYS A 196 12.98 0.39 -16.11
N TYR A 197 11.77 0.13 -16.60
CA TYR A 197 10.52 0.46 -15.93
C TYR A 197 9.65 -0.78 -15.85
N LEU A 198 9.19 -1.13 -14.65
CA LEU A 198 8.22 -2.19 -14.44
C LEU A 198 6.87 -1.56 -14.14
N THR A 199 5.80 -2.11 -14.71
CA THR A 199 4.44 -1.63 -14.51
C THR A 199 3.50 -2.74 -14.07
N ALA A 200 2.70 -2.46 -13.04
CA ALA A 200 1.61 -3.31 -12.59
C ALA A 200 0.39 -3.15 -13.51
N ILE A 201 -0.20 -4.27 -13.95
CA ILE A 201 -1.28 -4.24 -14.95
C ILE A 201 -2.54 -4.92 -14.45
N ASP A 202 -3.65 -4.21 -14.61
CA ASP A 202 -5.02 -4.70 -14.50
C ASP A 202 -5.63 -4.81 -15.92
N GLY A 203 -5.81 -6.03 -16.45
CA GLY A 203 -6.37 -6.23 -17.78
C GLY A 203 -6.82 -7.67 -18.03
N HIS A 204 -7.93 -7.86 -18.74
CA HIS A 204 -8.44 -9.20 -19.08
C HIS A 204 -7.84 -9.67 -20.42
N PRO A 205 -7.33 -10.91 -20.57
CA PRO A 205 -7.32 -12.03 -19.61
C PRO A 205 -6.05 -12.15 -18.77
N HIS A 206 -5.16 -11.16 -18.82
CA HIS A 206 -3.81 -11.27 -18.27
C HIS A 206 -3.53 -10.16 -17.25
N TYR A 207 -3.70 -10.46 -15.97
CA TYR A 207 -3.07 -9.67 -14.90
C TYR A 207 -1.57 -9.90 -14.98
N SER A 208 -0.77 -8.84 -15.03
CA SER A 208 0.66 -8.99 -15.33
C SER A 208 1.52 -7.88 -14.73
N VAL A 209 2.83 -8.12 -14.82
CA VAL A 209 3.86 -7.09 -14.72
C VAL A 209 4.57 -7.04 -16.08
N GLU A 210 4.61 -5.87 -16.71
CA GLU A 210 5.39 -5.64 -17.94
C GLU A 210 6.68 -4.87 -17.61
N LYS A 211 7.74 -5.15 -18.37
CA LYS A 211 9.03 -4.47 -18.30
C LYS A 211 9.30 -3.70 -19.60
N PHE A 212 9.70 -2.44 -19.46
CA PHE A 212 10.12 -1.55 -20.53
C PHE A 212 11.57 -1.13 -20.32
N ASP A 213 12.35 -0.97 -21.38
CA ASP A 213 13.72 -0.46 -21.26
C ASP A 213 13.75 1.06 -21.00
N SER A 214 14.96 1.60 -20.79
CA SER A 214 15.18 3.04 -20.57
C SER A 214 14.69 3.95 -21.71
N LEU A 215 14.43 3.40 -22.90
CA LEU A 215 13.92 4.10 -24.09
C LEU A 215 12.42 3.84 -24.30
N GLY A 216 11.75 3.20 -23.35
CA GLY A 216 10.33 2.88 -23.40
C GLY A 216 9.99 1.70 -24.31
N GLN A 217 10.95 0.88 -24.77
CA GLN A 217 10.63 -0.30 -25.58
C GLN A 217 10.21 -1.46 -24.68
N HIS A 218 9.07 -2.10 -24.97
CA HIS A 218 8.61 -3.29 -24.25
C HIS A 218 9.64 -4.44 -24.39
N GLN A 219 9.97 -5.08 -23.27
CA GLN A 219 10.94 -6.18 -23.21
C GLN A 219 10.29 -7.53 -22.87
N SER A 220 9.52 -7.61 -21.80
CA SER A 220 9.02 -8.87 -21.26
C SER A 220 7.77 -8.69 -20.40
N VAL A 221 7.02 -9.78 -20.22
CA VAL A 221 5.81 -9.82 -19.40
C VAL A 221 5.82 -11.03 -18.46
N LEU A 222 5.39 -10.83 -17.23
CA LEU A 222 5.08 -11.87 -16.27
C LEU A 222 3.58 -11.88 -16.02
N CYS A 223 2.90 -12.97 -16.36
CA CYS A 223 1.51 -13.16 -15.97
C CYS A 223 1.43 -13.47 -14.46
N SER A 224 0.64 -12.68 -13.75
CA SER A 224 0.38 -12.85 -12.31
C SER A 224 -0.32 -14.18 -12.04
N LEU A 225 0.04 -14.80 -10.90
CA LEU A 225 -0.49 -16.07 -10.42
C LEU A 225 -1.95 -15.97 -9.91
N GLY A 226 -2.57 -14.78 -9.96
CA GLY A 226 -3.97 -14.55 -9.64
C GLY A 226 -4.24 -13.14 -9.08
N GLY A 227 -5.40 -12.59 -9.43
CA GLY A 227 -5.86 -11.26 -8.99
C GLY A 227 -5.22 -10.08 -9.74
N PHE A 228 -5.91 -8.94 -9.71
CA PHE A 228 -5.52 -7.70 -10.38
C PHE A 228 -4.24 -7.13 -9.77
N VAL A 229 -3.13 -6.99 -10.52
CA VAL A 229 -1.91 -6.39 -9.97
C VAL A 229 -2.15 -4.89 -9.80
N THR A 230 -2.11 -4.39 -8.57
CA THR A 230 -2.50 -3.00 -8.27
C THR A 230 -1.33 -2.07 -8.02
N HIS A 231 -0.23 -2.58 -7.49
CA HIS A 231 0.93 -1.76 -7.10
C HIS A 231 2.22 -2.59 -7.17
N ILE A 232 3.33 -1.97 -7.55
CA ILE A 232 4.65 -2.57 -7.61
C ILE A 232 5.70 -1.60 -7.05
N GLU A 233 6.64 -2.12 -6.27
CA GLU A 233 7.71 -1.32 -5.67
C GLU A 233 9.05 -2.03 -5.74
N MET A 234 10.12 -1.24 -5.84
CA MET A 234 11.49 -1.74 -5.72
C MET A 234 11.91 -1.77 -4.25
N LEU A 235 12.50 -2.88 -3.83
CA LEU A 235 13.07 -3.08 -2.51
C LEU A 235 14.56 -2.71 -2.48
N ALA A 236 15.12 -2.57 -1.27
CA ALA A 236 16.52 -2.20 -1.06
C ALA A 236 17.54 -3.22 -1.63
N ASP A 237 17.11 -4.45 -1.92
CA ASP A 237 17.94 -5.49 -2.53
C ASP A 237 17.82 -5.54 -4.07
N SER A 238 17.25 -4.50 -4.68
CA SER A 238 17.00 -4.39 -6.14
C SER A 238 16.07 -5.46 -6.71
N ASN A 239 15.32 -6.15 -5.84
CA ASN A 239 14.17 -6.97 -6.25
C ASN A 239 12.89 -6.15 -6.08
N PHE A 240 11.81 -6.63 -6.69
CA PHE A 240 10.53 -5.94 -6.68
C PHE A 240 9.51 -6.73 -5.90
N VAL A 241 8.60 -6.04 -5.24
CA VAL A 241 7.40 -6.61 -4.66
C VAL A 241 6.20 -6.04 -5.38
N TYR A 242 5.30 -6.90 -5.82
CA TYR A 242 4.00 -6.47 -6.31
C TYR A 242 2.89 -7.15 -5.52
N ARG A 243 1.72 -6.51 -5.54
CA ARG A 243 0.53 -7.02 -4.88
C ARG A 243 -0.64 -7.13 -5.85
N SER A 244 -1.50 -8.11 -5.60
CA SER A 244 -2.76 -8.27 -6.31
C SER A 244 -3.97 -7.91 -5.43
N TRP A 245 -5.05 -7.37 -6.00
CA TRP A 245 -6.33 -7.18 -5.30
C TRP A 245 -6.86 -8.53 -4.83
N ALA A 246 -6.99 -8.69 -3.50
CA ALA A 246 -7.43 -9.94 -2.87
C ALA A 246 -6.60 -11.18 -3.30
N GLY A 247 -5.38 -10.95 -3.79
CA GLY A 247 -4.45 -11.97 -4.24
C GLY A 247 -3.15 -11.97 -3.43
N PRO A 248 -2.13 -12.68 -3.89
CA PRO A 248 -0.87 -12.78 -3.18
C PRO A 248 -0.06 -11.47 -3.22
N VAL A 249 0.90 -11.39 -2.30
CA VAL A 249 2.09 -10.54 -2.43
C VAL A 249 3.19 -11.40 -3.05
N VAL A 250 3.85 -10.87 -4.08
CA VAL A 250 4.85 -11.62 -4.85
C VAL A 250 6.13 -10.82 -4.93
N LYS A 251 7.25 -11.47 -4.64
CA LYS A 251 8.57 -10.90 -4.88
C LYS A 251 9.17 -11.48 -6.15
N ILE A 252 9.67 -10.60 -7.01
CA ILE A 252 10.29 -10.93 -8.29
C ILE A 252 11.66 -10.26 -8.41
N ASN A 253 12.52 -10.80 -9.26
CA ASN A 253 13.76 -10.13 -9.64
C ASN A 253 13.54 -9.20 -10.86
N GLU A 254 14.59 -8.47 -11.22
CA GLU A 254 14.66 -7.57 -12.39
C GLU A 254 14.36 -8.26 -13.75
N ASN A 255 14.47 -9.59 -13.83
CA ASN A 255 14.16 -10.39 -15.03
C ASN A 255 12.73 -10.95 -14.99
N LEU A 256 11.91 -10.54 -14.02
CA LEU A 256 10.55 -11.02 -13.76
C LEU A 256 10.47 -12.50 -13.32
N ASP A 257 11.56 -13.10 -12.83
CA ASP A 257 11.49 -14.41 -12.19
C ASP A 257 10.86 -14.27 -10.79
N THR A 258 9.90 -15.14 -10.47
CA THR A 258 9.31 -15.20 -9.13
C THR A 258 10.31 -15.76 -8.13
N ILE A 259 10.66 -14.97 -7.11
CA ILE A 259 11.50 -15.38 -5.98
C ILE A 259 10.64 -16.09 -4.94
N TRP A 260 9.54 -15.45 -4.53
CA TRP A 260 8.57 -16.06 -3.64
C TRP A 260 7.17 -15.48 -3.81
N THR A 261 6.18 -16.25 -3.36
CA THR A 261 4.77 -15.85 -3.27
C THR A 261 4.30 -16.05 -1.85
N ARG A 262 3.59 -15.06 -1.31
CA ARG A 262 2.98 -15.10 0.02
C ARG A 262 1.50 -14.70 -0.11
N PRO A 263 0.60 -15.28 0.69
CA PRO A 263 -0.77 -14.79 0.70
C PRO A 263 -0.79 -13.33 1.17
N GLY A 264 -1.66 -12.52 0.57
CA GLY A 264 -1.79 -11.08 0.87
C GLY A 264 -3.13 -10.73 1.51
N ILE A 265 -3.20 -9.53 2.07
CA ILE A 265 -4.41 -8.98 2.71
C ILE A 265 -4.80 -7.67 2.05
N GLY A 266 -6.10 -7.50 1.78
CA GLY A 266 -6.73 -6.25 1.35
C GLY A 266 -6.25 -5.67 0.00
N CYS A 267 -6.64 -4.42 -0.25
CA CYS A 267 -6.27 -3.59 -1.41
C CYS A 267 -5.82 -2.19 -0.92
N GLY A 268 -4.78 -1.62 -1.54
CA GLY A 268 -4.15 -0.37 -1.12
C GLY A 268 -2.74 -0.26 -1.71
N ASP A 269 -1.78 0.16 -0.89
CA ASP A 269 -0.40 0.46 -1.29
C ASP A 269 0.63 -0.47 -0.63
N VAL A 270 1.86 -0.48 -1.14
CA VAL A 270 3.04 -1.16 -0.58
C VAL A 270 4.21 -0.19 -0.58
N ALA A 271 5.06 -0.21 0.44
CA ALA A 271 6.26 0.62 0.48
C ALA A 271 7.48 -0.14 1.02
N PRO A 272 8.67 0.06 0.45
CA PRO A 272 9.90 -0.52 0.95
C PRO A 272 10.27 0.06 2.33
N CYS A 273 11.02 -0.72 3.09
CA CYS A 273 11.58 -0.29 4.37
C CYS A 273 13.10 -0.31 4.31
N SER A 274 13.73 0.59 5.05
CA SER A 274 15.19 0.71 5.24
C SER A 274 15.84 -0.54 5.85
N ASP A 275 15.05 -1.41 6.49
CA ASP A 275 15.49 -2.72 6.98
C ASP A 275 15.50 -3.82 5.90
N GLY A 276 15.15 -3.48 4.65
CA GLY A 276 15.05 -4.39 3.51
C GLY A 276 13.71 -5.14 3.41
N GLY A 277 12.85 -5.05 4.43
CA GLY A 277 11.46 -5.51 4.34
C GLY A 277 10.57 -4.49 3.65
N PHE A 278 9.26 -4.62 3.87
CA PHE A 278 8.26 -3.71 3.28
C PHE A 278 7.01 -3.65 4.16
N VAL A 279 6.17 -2.64 3.95
CA VAL A 279 4.85 -2.50 4.57
C VAL A 279 3.76 -2.51 3.53
N VAL A 280 2.57 -2.98 3.91
CA VAL A 280 1.38 -2.98 3.08
C VAL A 280 0.24 -2.34 3.86
N THR A 281 -0.52 -1.46 3.20
CA THR A 281 -1.75 -0.88 3.76
C THR A 281 -2.98 -1.28 2.95
N GLY A 282 -4.16 -1.12 3.53
CA GLY A 282 -5.42 -1.29 2.82
C GLY A 282 -6.62 -1.22 3.75
N SER A 283 -7.69 -1.95 3.42
CA SER A 283 -8.80 -2.21 4.34
C SER A 283 -8.96 -3.70 4.65
N CYS A 284 -9.30 -4.00 5.89
CA CYS A 284 -9.63 -5.32 6.40
C CYS A 284 -10.76 -5.18 7.44
N ASN A 285 -11.86 -5.93 7.28
CA ASN A 285 -13.02 -5.87 8.18
C ASN A 285 -13.61 -4.46 8.40
N ASN A 286 -13.56 -3.62 7.36
CA ASN A 286 -13.91 -2.19 7.39
C ASN A 286 -12.92 -1.29 8.13
N ASP A 287 -11.81 -1.79 8.68
CA ASP A 287 -10.78 -0.95 9.27
C ASP A 287 -9.58 -0.80 8.32
N LEU A 288 -8.87 0.32 8.44
CA LEU A 288 -7.57 0.50 7.80
C LEU A 288 -6.61 -0.49 8.46
N PHE A 289 -5.80 -1.20 7.68
CA PHE A 289 -4.72 -2.01 8.26
C PHE A 289 -3.34 -1.55 7.78
N LEU A 290 -2.32 -1.77 8.61
CA LEU A 290 -0.91 -1.72 8.26
C LEU A 290 -0.26 -3.06 8.63
N THR A 291 0.40 -3.72 7.68
CA THR A 291 1.15 -4.95 7.92
C THR A 291 2.60 -4.78 7.53
N LYS A 292 3.53 -5.13 8.42
CA LYS A 292 4.97 -5.15 8.15
C LYS A 292 5.43 -6.55 7.78
N PHE A 293 6.30 -6.63 6.79
CA PHE A 293 6.94 -7.86 6.34
C PHE A 293 8.46 -7.76 6.44
N ASN A 294 9.12 -8.90 6.62
CA ASN A 294 10.57 -9.03 6.48
C ASN A 294 10.98 -9.27 5.02
N THR A 295 12.29 -9.42 4.78
CA THR A 295 12.88 -9.69 3.45
C THR A 295 12.41 -11.01 2.81
N ASP A 296 12.00 -11.97 3.63
CA ASP A 296 11.54 -13.31 3.23
C ASP A 296 10.03 -13.34 2.94
N GLY A 297 9.34 -12.21 3.11
CA GLY A 297 7.90 -12.05 2.91
C GLY A 297 7.05 -12.57 4.07
N ASP A 298 7.65 -12.85 5.23
CA ASP A 298 6.90 -13.21 6.43
C ASP A 298 6.36 -11.96 7.12
N SER A 299 5.07 -11.97 7.46
CA SER A 299 4.44 -10.92 8.25
C SER A 299 5.03 -10.89 9.67
N LEU A 300 5.47 -9.72 10.10
CA LEU A 300 6.00 -9.46 11.44
C LEU A 300 4.91 -9.02 12.40
N TRP A 301 4.01 -8.16 11.92
CA TRP A 301 2.87 -7.65 12.68
C TRP A 301 1.83 -7.03 11.75
N THR A 302 0.59 -6.98 12.21
CA THR A 302 -0.53 -6.28 11.59
C THR A 302 -1.22 -5.43 12.66
N VAL A 303 -1.46 -4.16 12.34
CA VAL A 303 -2.23 -3.22 13.17
C VAL A 303 -3.44 -2.75 12.36
N THR A 304 -4.60 -2.65 13.00
CA THR A 304 -5.78 -2.01 12.39
C THR A 304 -6.10 -0.70 13.08
N TYR A 305 -6.60 0.26 12.31
CA TYR A 305 -7.01 1.59 12.74
C TYR A 305 -8.38 1.88 12.16
N GLY A 306 -9.32 2.24 13.02
CA GLY A 306 -10.68 2.51 12.60
C GLY A 306 -11.64 2.49 13.77
N GLY A 307 -12.93 2.49 13.46
CA GLY A 307 -13.99 2.56 14.44
C GLY A 307 -15.28 1.90 13.95
N GLY A 308 -16.43 2.51 14.26
CA GLY A 308 -17.73 1.91 13.91
C GLY A 308 -18.09 1.93 12.42
N GLY A 309 -17.28 2.58 11.57
CA GLY A 309 -17.53 2.84 10.16
C GLY A 309 -16.63 2.05 9.22
N VAL A 310 -16.27 2.67 8.09
CA VAL A 310 -15.38 2.12 7.07
C VAL A 310 -14.16 3.01 6.91
N ASP A 311 -12.99 2.44 7.18
CA ASP A 311 -11.68 3.05 7.13
C ASP A 311 -10.82 2.30 6.09
N VAL A 312 -10.17 3.06 5.21
CA VAL A 312 -9.43 2.51 4.07
C VAL A 312 -8.09 3.22 3.93
N GLY A 313 -7.00 2.49 4.05
CA GLY A 313 -5.66 2.99 3.73
C GLY A 313 -5.39 2.92 2.23
N ARG A 314 -4.98 4.03 1.63
CA ARG A 314 -4.73 4.15 0.19
C ARG A 314 -3.27 4.34 -0.20
N CYS A 315 -2.46 4.91 0.69
CA CYS A 315 -1.03 5.13 0.47
C CYS A 315 -0.28 5.01 1.79
N VAL A 316 0.94 4.47 1.74
CA VAL A 316 1.83 4.32 2.89
C VAL A 316 3.26 4.66 2.50
N GLU A 317 4.00 5.35 3.37
CA GLU A 317 5.45 5.52 3.24
C GLU A 317 6.16 5.24 4.55
N GLN A 318 7.40 4.72 4.49
CA GLN A 318 8.28 4.73 5.66
C GLN A 318 8.80 6.16 5.85
N THR A 319 8.69 6.69 7.07
CA THR A 319 9.19 8.01 7.41
C THR A 319 10.66 7.97 7.82
N SER A 320 11.34 9.10 7.68
CA SER A 320 12.77 9.28 7.99
C SER A 320 13.15 8.98 9.45
N ASP A 321 12.19 8.99 10.37
CA ASP A 321 12.34 8.58 11.76
C ASP A 321 12.16 7.06 11.99
N GLY A 322 11.96 6.29 10.92
CA GLY A 322 11.79 4.83 10.93
C GLY A 322 10.34 4.36 11.16
N GLY A 323 9.41 5.28 11.43
CA GLY A 323 7.98 4.99 11.51
C GLY A 323 7.30 4.94 10.14
N PHE A 324 5.97 5.07 10.11
CA PHE A 324 5.20 5.07 8.88
C PHE A 324 4.18 6.20 8.85
N ILE A 325 3.92 6.73 7.65
CA ILE A 325 2.82 7.65 7.41
C ILE A 325 1.84 6.98 6.46
N ILE A 326 0.56 6.98 6.81
CA ILE A 326 -0.51 6.40 6.01
C ILE A 326 -1.54 7.47 5.72
N CYS A 327 -2.07 7.52 4.51
CA CYS A 327 -3.27 8.30 4.21
C CYS A 327 -4.38 7.43 3.60
N GLY A 328 -5.62 7.88 3.79
CA GLY A 328 -6.80 7.14 3.40
C GLY A 328 -8.08 7.91 3.59
N SER A 329 -9.19 7.19 3.77
CA SER A 329 -10.47 7.78 4.16
C SER A 329 -11.08 7.05 5.35
N THR A 330 -11.87 7.80 6.12
CA THR A 330 -12.63 7.31 7.28
C THR A 330 -14.09 7.69 7.14
N THR A 331 -15.01 6.77 7.44
CA THR A 331 -16.41 7.11 7.79
C THR A 331 -16.71 6.91 9.28
N SER A 332 -15.70 6.47 10.05
CA SER A 332 -15.74 6.26 11.51
C SER A 332 -15.60 7.56 12.30
N TYR A 333 -14.82 8.47 11.77
CA TYR A 333 -14.46 9.76 12.36
C TYR A 333 -14.69 10.90 11.37
N GLY A 334 -14.90 12.11 11.90
CA GLY A 334 -15.12 13.33 11.10
C GLY A 334 -16.58 13.72 11.00
N THR A 335 -16.93 14.48 9.96
CA THR A 335 -18.29 15.00 9.74
C THR A 335 -18.67 14.80 8.28
N GLY A 336 -19.82 14.17 8.02
CA GLY A 336 -20.26 13.91 6.65
C GLY A 336 -20.18 12.43 6.31
N SER A 337 -19.80 12.11 5.07
CA SER A 337 -19.75 10.72 4.58
C SER A 337 -18.37 10.10 4.78
N ALA A 338 -17.34 10.62 4.13
CA ALA A 338 -15.96 10.18 4.32
C ALA A 338 -15.04 11.40 4.38
N ASP A 339 -14.10 11.39 5.32
CA ASP A 339 -13.08 12.43 5.50
C ASP A 339 -11.68 11.84 5.22
N PHE A 340 -10.66 12.69 4.99
CA PHE A 340 -9.27 12.21 4.94
C PHE A 340 -8.87 11.66 6.30
N TYR A 341 -8.30 10.47 6.30
CA TYR A 341 -7.71 9.87 7.49
C TYR A 341 -6.20 9.76 7.30
N ILE A 342 -5.43 10.40 8.17
CA ILE A 342 -3.96 10.38 8.11
C ILE A 342 -3.42 9.91 9.45
N ILE A 343 -2.51 8.93 9.41
CA ILE A 343 -1.97 8.26 10.60
C ILE A 343 -0.45 8.24 10.49
N LYS A 344 0.22 8.88 11.46
CA LYS A 344 1.66 8.78 11.68
C LYS A 344 1.93 7.80 12.81
N THR A 345 2.67 6.74 12.52
CA THR A 345 3.00 5.67 13.45
C THR A 345 4.49 5.66 13.78
N ASP A 346 4.85 4.90 14.81
CA ASP A 346 6.23 4.47 15.06
C ASP A 346 6.60 3.24 14.22
N SER A 347 7.83 2.74 14.38
CA SER A 347 8.33 1.58 13.64
C SER A 347 7.62 0.26 13.95
N ALA A 348 6.83 0.22 15.03
CA ALA A 348 6.03 -0.94 15.42
C ALA A 348 4.55 -0.77 15.02
N GLY A 349 4.19 0.33 14.35
CA GLY A 349 2.84 0.61 13.89
C GLY A 349 1.97 1.34 14.91
N TYR A 350 2.50 1.83 16.03
CA TYR A 350 1.68 2.52 17.03
C TYR A 350 1.48 4.00 16.73
N ALA A 351 0.26 4.51 16.90
CA ALA A 351 -0.13 5.90 16.76
C ALA A 351 -0.94 6.41 17.97
N LEU A 352 -0.72 7.66 18.36
CA LEU A 352 -1.55 8.32 19.37
C LEU A 352 -2.89 8.76 18.77
N GLY A 353 -3.98 8.59 19.53
CA GLY A 353 -5.31 9.12 19.15
C GLY A 353 -6.20 8.15 18.37
N VAL A 354 -5.81 6.88 18.27
CA VAL A 354 -6.58 5.79 17.67
C VAL A 354 -6.99 4.75 18.73
N GLU A 355 -8.15 4.13 18.55
CA GLU A 355 -8.43 2.84 19.19
C GLU A 355 -7.69 1.78 18.37
N GLU A 356 -6.57 1.30 18.89
CA GLU A 356 -5.73 0.32 18.20
C GLU A 356 -6.18 -1.09 18.57
N GLU A 357 -6.46 -1.89 17.56
CA GLU A 357 -6.54 -3.32 17.73
C GLU A 357 -5.27 -3.96 17.16
N LEU A 358 -4.42 -4.42 18.07
CA LEU A 358 -3.33 -5.32 17.70
C LEU A 358 -3.94 -6.68 17.40
N TYR A 359 -4.06 -6.98 16.11
CA TYR A 359 -4.13 -8.37 15.67
C TYR A 359 -2.72 -8.94 15.83
N SER A 360 -2.44 -9.49 17.01
CA SER A 360 -1.25 -10.29 17.19
C SER A 360 -1.35 -11.49 16.25
N GLU A 361 -0.61 -11.43 15.14
CA GLU A 361 -0.40 -12.48 14.15
C GLU A 361 -1.53 -12.74 13.13
N ILE A 362 -1.32 -12.29 11.90
CA ILE A 362 -1.75 -13.07 10.73
C ILE A 362 -0.53 -13.83 10.23
N VAL A 363 -0.26 -15.00 10.82
CA VAL A 363 0.81 -15.87 10.33
C VAL A 363 0.32 -16.54 9.05
N HIS A 364 0.67 -15.94 7.91
CA HIS A 364 0.67 -16.65 6.65
C HIS A 364 1.89 -17.56 6.60
N SER A 365 1.73 -18.83 6.97
CA SER A 365 2.60 -19.87 6.45
C SER A 365 1.74 -20.85 5.67
N ASN A 366 2.19 -21.32 4.51
CA ASN A 366 1.64 -22.49 3.83
C ASN A 366 0.10 -22.56 3.60
N GLY A 367 -0.53 -21.49 3.12
CA GLY A 367 -1.90 -21.55 2.57
C GLY A 367 -3.05 -21.41 3.58
N PHE A 368 -2.76 -20.98 4.81
CA PHE A 368 -3.75 -20.64 5.82
C PHE A 368 -3.67 -19.17 6.26
N MET A 369 -4.77 -18.72 6.85
CA MET A 369 -5.04 -17.46 7.52
C MET A 369 -5.29 -17.80 8.99
N VAL A 370 -4.77 -17.00 9.91
CA VAL A 370 -5.15 -17.03 11.32
C VAL A 370 -5.73 -15.66 11.64
N GLU A 371 -6.97 -15.63 12.08
CA GLU A 371 -7.75 -14.46 12.46
C GLU A 371 -8.01 -14.53 13.98
N TYR A 372 -7.94 -13.40 14.67
CA TYR A 372 -8.29 -13.31 16.09
C TYR A 372 -9.65 -12.64 16.18
N LEU A 373 -10.64 -13.30 16.77
CA LEU A 373 -12.00 -12.79 16.85
C LEU A 373 -12.20 -12.00 18.15
N PHE A 374 -12.99 -10.92 18.10
CA PHE A 374 -13.49 -10.13 19.24
C PHE A 374 -14.08 -10.93 20.43
N SER A 375 -14.32 -12.22 20.23
CA SER A 375 -14.81 -13.16 21.25
C SER A 375 -13.70 -13.91 22.00
N GLY A 376 -12.43 -13.47 21.87
CA GLY A 376 -11.29 -14.18 22.47
C GLY A 376 -10.97 -15.52 21.79
N SER A 377 -11.46 -15.71 20.56
CA SER A 377 -11.35 -16.96 19.83
C SER A 377 -10.40 -16.81 18.65
N VAL A 378 -9.63 -17.86 18.32
CA VAL A 378 -8.75 -17.88 17.16
C VAL A 378 -9.46 -18.61 16.03
N LYS A 379 -9.60 -17.96 14.87
CA LYS A 379 -10.15 -18.55 13.65
C LYS A 379 -9.03 -18.86 12.67
N ILE A 380 -8.83 -20.13 12.35
CA ILE A 380 -7.92 -20.56 11.29
C ILE A 380 -8.75 -20.79 10.03
N SER A 381 -8.44 -20.09 8.95
CA SER A 381 -9.07 -20.23 7.64
C SER A 381 -8.05 -20.67 6.60
N PHE A 382 -8.44 -21.46 5.61
CA PHE A 382 -7.55 -21.77 4.49
C PHE A 382 -8.35 -21.95 3.20
N PHE A 383 -7.70 -21.60 2.08
CA PHE A 383 -8.27 -21.83 0.76
C PHE A 383 -8.13 -23.32 0.44
N SER A 384 -9.26 -23.97 0.31
CA SER A 384 -9.33 -25.40 0.05
C SER A 384 -10.18 -25.63 -1.19
N THR A 385 -9.56 -26.09 -2.27
CA THR A 385 -10.26 -26.83 -3.32
C THR A 385 -10.41 -28.31 -2.96
N LEU A 386 -10.16 -28.68 -1.70
CA LEU A 386 -10.00 -30.06 -1.25
C LEU A 386 -11.37 -30.68 -0.97
N THR A 387 -11.52 -31.93 -1.41
CA THR A 387 -12.68 -32.79 -1.17
C THR A 387 -12.52 -33.73 0.02
N ASP A 388 -11.35 -33.71 0.67
CA ASP A 388 -10.96 -34.68 1.68
C ASP A 388 -11.31 -34.20 3.10
N ASP A 389 -11.59 -35.14 4.00
CA ASP A 389 -11.76 -34.85 5.42
C ASP A 389 -10.42 -34.41 6.03
N LEU A 390 -10.42 -33.24 6.68
CA LEU A 390 -9.23 -32.66 7.28
C LEU A 390 -9.31 -32.74 8.81
N ALA A 391 -8.25 -33.25 9.41
CA ALA A 391 -8.06 -33.31 10.86
C ALA A 391 -7.10 -32.20 11.30
N LEU A 392 -7.57 -31.27 12.14
CA LEU A 392 -6.71 -30.29 12.80
C LEU A 392 -6.35 -30.80 14.20
N LYS A 393 -5.07 -30.68 14.56
CA LYS A 393 -4.53 -30.90 15.90
C LYS A 393 -3.79 -29.64 16.36
N LEU A 394 -4.04 -29.23 17.59
CA LEU A 394 -3.39 -28.10 18.25
C LEU A 394 -2.49 -28.59 19.38
N TYR A 395 -1.32 -27.99 19.55
CA TYR A 395 -0.31 -28.34 20.53
C TYR A 395 0.19 -27.12 21.30
N ASP A 396 0.56 -27.30 22.57
CA ASP A 396 1.28 -26.28 23.34
C ASP A 396 2.78 -26.29 23.04
N VAL A 397 3.54 -25.37 23.67
CA VAL A 397 5.01 -25.30 23.56
C VAL A 397 5.76 -26.54 24.04
N THR A 398 5.12 -27.40 24.83
CA THR A 398 5.71 -28.67 25.28
C THR A 398 5.44 -29.81 24.31
N GLY A 399 4.68 -29.55 23.23
CA GLY A 399 4.24 -30.55 22.27
C GLY A 399 3.04 -31.37 22.72
N ARG A 400 2.35 -30.96 23.80
CA ARG A 400 1.13 -31.61 24.26
C ARG A 400 -0.05 -31.18 23.41
N GLU A 401 -0.81 -32.14 22.89
CA GLU A 401 -2.05 -31.88 22.18
C GLU A 401 -3.10 -31.26 23.12
N ILE A 402 -3.65 -30.12 22.71
CA ILE A 402 -4.63 -29.33 23.47
C ILE A 402 -6.04 -29.58 22.93
N GLU A 403 -6.16 -29.65 21.61
CA GLU A 403 -7.45 -29.81 20.94
C GLU A 403 -7.29 -30.52 19.59
N SER A 404 -8.28 -31.32 19.23
CA SER A 404 -8.40 -31.92 17.90
C SER A 404 -9.79 -31.69 17.36
N SER A 405 -9.91 -31.27 16.10
CA SER A 405 -11.20 -31.06 15.45
C SER A 405 -11.20 -31.66 14.04
N TYR A 406 -12.37 -32.15 13.64
CA TYR A 406 -12.61 -32.79 12.35
C TYR A 406 -13.73 -32.02 11.65
N THR A 407 -13.45 -31.46 10.48
CA THR A 407 -14.47 -30.76 9.68
C THR A 407 -14.92 -31.64 8.52
N THR A 408 -16.23 -31.67 8.27
CA THR A 408 -16.86 -32.39 7.14
C THR A 408 -17.67 -31.51 6.19
N LYS A 409 -17.53 -30.17 6.20
CA LYS A 409 -18.24 -29.33 5.20
C LYS A 409 -17.60 -27.99 4.85
N THR A 410 -17.56 -27.76 3.54
CA THR A 410 -17.18 -26.54 2.82
C THR A 410 -18.38 -25.61 2.65
N GLU A 411 -18.18 -24.33 2.95
CA GLU A 411 -18.95 -23.24 2.33
C GLU A 411 -17.98 -22.43 1.45
N ASN A 412 -18.31 -22.25 0.17
CA ASN A 412 -17.59 -21.38 -0.76
C ASN A 412 -16.05 -21.58 -0.85
N ASN A 413 -15.56 -22.84 -0.93
CA ASN A 413 -14.13 -23.19 -1.01
C ASN A 413 -13.25 -22.69 0.16
N ARG A 414 -13.87 -22.35 1.29
CA ARG A 414 -13.16 -21.95 2.51
C ARG A 414 -13.53 -22.89 3.64
N THR A 415 -12.52 -23.50 4.24
CA THR A 415 -12.67 -24.18 5.53
C THR A 415 -12.28 -23.19 6.61
N CYS A 416 -13.16 -23.00 7.59
CA CYS A 416 -12.91 -22.14 8.74
C CYS A 416 -13.04 -22.98 10.02
N LEU A 417 -12.15 -22.74 10.97
CA LEU A 417 -12.17 -23.42 12.25
C LEU A 417 -11.98 -22.38 13.35
N VAL A 418 -12.91 -22.34 14.30
CA VAL A 418 -12.90 -21.37 15.39
C VAL A 418 -12.57 -22.11 16.69
N ILE A 419 -11.42 -21.77 17.27
CA ILE A 419 -10.91 -22.30 18.53
C ILE A 419 -11.19 -21.28 19.62
N ARG A 420 -11.77 -21.72 20.74
CA ARG A 420 -12.19 -20.82 21.83
C ARG A 420 -11.43 -21.11 23.11
N ASN A 421 -11.31 -20.11 23.99
CA ASN A 421 -10.78 -20.25 25.36
C ASN A 421 -9.32 -20.73 25.45
N LEU A 422 -8.47 -20.31 24.51
CA LEU A 422 -7.04 -20.57 24.62
C LEU A 422 -6.39 -19.55 25.58
N ASN A 423 -5.51 -20.03 26.46
CA ASN A 423 -4.75 -19.16 27.35
C ASN A 423 -3.65 -18.41 26.59
N ARG A 424 -3.07 -17.38 27.20
CA ARG A 424 -1.86 -16.75 26.65
C ARG A 424 -0.75 -17.79 26.48
N GLY A 425 -0.09 -17.77 25.32
CA GLY A 425 0.96 -18.74 25.02
C GLY A 425 1.22 -18.90 23.52
N VAL A 426 2.28 -19.65 23.22
CA VAL A 426 2.60 -20.05 21.85
C VAL A 426 2.00 -21.43 21.61
N TYR A 427 1.33 -21.56 20.47
CA TYR A 427 0.64 -22.76 20.03
C TYR A 427 1.20 -23.20 18.68
N PHE A 428 1.24 -24.51 18.50
CA PHE A 428 1.57 -25.15 17.24
C PHE A 428 0.35 -25.88 16.74
N PHE A 429 0.15 -25.95 15.44
CA PHE A 429 -0.93 -26.75 14.89
C PHE A 429 -0.47 -27.60 13.73
N ARG A 430 -1.22 -28.67 13.49
CA ARG A 430 -1.03 -29.59 12.39
C ARG A 430 -2.38 -29.91 11.77
N ILE A 431 -2.48 -29.77 10.45
CA ILE A 431 -3.63 -30.19 9.66
C ILE A 431 -3.21 -31.41 8.87
N GLU A 432 -3.93 -32.52 9.00
CA GLU A 432 -3.66 -33.78 8.33
C GLU A 432 -4.85 -34.13 7.42
N GLY A 433 -4.58 -34.35 6.14
CA GLY A 433 -5.49 -35.02 5.20
C GLY A 433 -4.89 -36.35 4.75
N GLU A 434 -5.60 -37.10 3.89
CA GLU A 434 -5.18 -38.46 3.48
C GLU A 434 -3.76 -38.50 2.88
N ASN A 435 -3.36 -37.47 2.13
CA ASN A 435 -2.08 -37.46 1.40
C ASN A 435 -1.18 -36.24 1.69
N ARG A 436 -1.57 -35.34 2.60
CA ARG A 436 -0.85 -34.08 2.88
C ARG A 436 -0.96 -33.68 4.34
N SER A 437 0.08 -33.02 4.86
CA SER A 437 0.03 -32.37 6.17
C SER A 437 0.54 -30.94 6.10
N TYR A 438 -0.18 -30.04 6.75
CA TYR A 438 0.22 -28.64 6.95
C TYR A 438 0.54 -28.44 8.43
N GLN A 439 1.45 -27.50 8.72
CA GLN A 439 1.80 -27.14 10.09
C GLN A 439 2.09 -25.65 10.18
N GLY A 440 1.81 -25.08 11.34
CA GLY A 440 2.02 -23.66 11.63
C GLY A 440 2.15 -23.40 13.13
N LYS A 441 2.43 -22.15 13.47
CA LYS A 441 2.43 -21.65 14.84
C LYS A 441 1.64 -20.36 14.92
N PHE A 442 1.05 -20.11 16.09
CA PHE A 442 0.51 -18.81 16.44
C PHE A 442 0.68 -18.51 17.94
N THR A 443 0.52 -17.26 18.35
CA THR A 443 0.80 -16.74 19.68
C THR A 443 -0.40 -15.93 20.17
N ILE A 444 -0.86 -16.20 21.40
CA ILE A 444 -1.92 -15.43 22.06
C ILE A 444 -1.29 -14.54 23.12
N ILE A 445 -1.45 -13.22 22.98
CA ILE A 445 -0.87 -12.22 23.90
C ILE A 445 -1.90 -11.38 24.67
N THR A 446 -3.19 -11.43 24.32
CA THR A 446 -4.30 -10.73 25.00
C THR A 446 -5.25 -11.71 25.69
N ASP A 447 -6.01 -11.23 26.70
CA ASP A 447 -7.07 -12.04 27.32
C ASP A 447 -8.34 -11.97 26.46
N GLY A 448 -8.99 -13.12 26.28
CA GLY A 448 -10.21 -13.26 25.50
C GLY A 448 -11.49 -12.82 26.19
#